data_AF-A0A6N6PVI0-F1
#
_entry.id   AF-A0A6N6PVI0-F1
#
_cell.length_a   1.000
_cell.length_b   1.000
_cell.length_c   1.000
_cell.angle_alpha   90.00
_cell.angle_beta   90.00
_cell.angle_gamma   90.00
#
_symmetry.space_group_name_H-M   'P 1'
#
loop_
_entity.id
_entity.type
_entity.pdbx_description
1 polymer ?
#
loop_
_entity_poly.entity_id
_entity_poly.type
_entity_poly.pdbx_seq_one_letter_code
_entity_poly.pdbx_strand_id
1 'polypeptide(L)'
;MIAKKSLFDAYESWEQLTQAEGGAIQSGNWTIVAECQQAKQTLQKQIIHLTESAQAECIETGLDCKNFDRDLRPIINHLIAMETRNSELIALRRQAADIEKLDLDQASQNLRRVHKSYSPPTPAVWNSYS
;
A
#
# COMPACT_ATOMS: atom_id res chain seq x y z
N MET A 1 32.50 -9.63 5.67
CA MET A 1 31.42 -9.25 6.63
C MET A 1 30.75 -7.90 6.34
N ILE A 2 31.16 -7.14 5.32
CA ILE A 2 30.52 -5.86 4.97
C ILE A 2 29.14 -6.11 4.34
N ALA A 3 29.01 -7.09 3.43
CA ALA A 3 27.74 -7.45 2.78
C ALA A 3 26.65 -7.91 3.77
N LYS A 4 27.00 -8.68 4.81
CA LYS A 4 26.06 -9.06 5.88
C LYS A 4 25.53 -7.82 6.59
N LYS A 5 26.41 -6.92 7.03
CA LYS A 5 25.99 -5.70 7.73
C LYS A 5 25.09 -4.82 6.84
N SER A 6 25.45 -4.62 5.57
CA SER A 6 24.63 -3.88 4.60
C SER A 6 23.24 -4.48 4.39
N LEU A 7 23.10 -5.82 4.47
CA LEU A 7 21.78 -6.47 4.39
C LEU A 7 20.94 -6.23 5.63
N PHE A 8 21.53 -6.29 6.83
CA PHE A 8 20.81 -5.96 8.07
C PHE A 8 20.34 -4.49 8.06
N ASP A 9 21.20 -3.56 7.66
CA ASP A 9 20.86 -2.13 7.55
C ASP A 9 19.73 -1.90 6.52
N ALA A 10 19.74 -2.68 5.42
CA ALA A 10 18.66 -2.63 4.43
C ALA A 10 17.33 -3.19 4.98
N TYR A 11 17.35 -4.26 5.78
CA TYR A 11 16.14 -4.79 6.41
C TYR A 11 15.59 -3.86 7.51
N GLU A 12 16.46 -3.21 8.28
CA GLU A 12 16.05 -2.19 9.27
C GLU A 12 15.40 -0.99 8.57
N SER A 13 15.97 -0.54 7.45
CA SER A 13 15.37 0.51 6.62
C SER A 13 14.00 0.08 6.08
N TRP A 14 13.83 -1.19 5.73
CA TRP A 14 12.53 -1.72 5.31
C TRP A 14 11.51 -1.67 6.45
N GLU A 15 11.89 -2.09 7.65
CA GLU A 15 11.02 -2.06 8.84
C GLU A 15 10.51 -0.65 9.12
N GLN A 16 11.41 0.35 9.08
CA GLN A 16 11.05 1.76 9.26
C GLN A 16 10.05 2.24 8.20
N LEU A 17 10.27 1.87 6.93
CA LEU A 17 9.34 2.20 5.84
C LEU A 17 7.97 1.53 6.02
N THR A 18 7.94 0.27 6.48
CA THR A 18 6.67 -0.45 6.73
C THR A 18 5.91 0.14 7.91
N GLN A 19 6.60 0.59 8.96
CA GLN A 19 5.98 1.28 10.07
C GLN A 19 5.44 2.66 9.67
N ALA A 20 6.22 3.43 8.89
CA ALA A 20 5.78 4.73 8.36
C ALA A 20 4.57 4.58 7.43
N GLU A 21 4.57 3.58 6.54
CA GLU A 21 3.42 3.26 5.69
C GLU A 21 2.19 2.92 6.53
N GLY A 22 2.33 2.11 7.59
CA GLY A 22 1.24 1.78 8.50
C GLY A 22 0.61 3.03 9.15
N GLY A 23 1.44 3.97 9.61
CA GLY A 23 1.00 5.26 10.13
C GLY A 23 0.31 6.14 9.07
N ALA A 24 0.81 6.13 7.83
CA ALA A 24 0.22 6.85 6.71
C ALA A 24 -1.16 6.27 6.30
N ILE A 25 -1.31 4.94 6.28
CA ILE A 25 -2.60 4.26 6.03
C ILE A 25 -3.62 4.62 7.12
N GLN A 26 -3.18 4.65 8.38
CA GLN A 26 -4.06 5.02 9.50
C GLN A 26 -4.49 6.48 9.45
N SER A 27 -3.63 7.40 9.00
CA SER A 27 -3.98 8.81 8.83
C SER A 27 -4.68 9.12 7.49
N GLY A 28 -4.78 8.15 6.58
CA GLY A 28 -5.37 8.33 5.25
C GLY A 28 -4.47 9.15 4.30
N ASN A 29 -3.19 9.29 4.61
CA ASN A 29 -2.24 10.04 3.77
C ASN A 29 -1.67 9.14 2.66
N TRP A 30 -2.45 8.97 1.60
CA TRP A 30 -2.11 8.09 0.47
C TRP A 30 -0.87 8.54 -0.32
N THR A 31 -0.50 9.82 -0.26
CA THR A 31 0.73 10.33 -0.88
C THR A 31 1.96 9.72 -0.21
N ILE A 32 2.01 9.74 1.13
CA ILE A 32 3.11 9.14 1.89
C ILE A 32 3.13 7.62 1.68
N VAL A 33 1.96 6.96 1.60
CA VAL A 33 1.91 5.52 1.28
C VAL A 33 2.58 5.22 -0.06
N ALA A 34 2.31 6.02 -1.10
CA ALA A 34 2.93 5.85 -2.41
C ALA A 34 4.44 6.08 -2.38
N GLU A 35 4.91 7.11 -1.66
CA GLU A 35 6.33 7.38 -1.46
C GLU A 35 7.04 6.23 -0.73
N CYS A 36 6.43 5.71 0.34
CA CYS A 36 6.94 4.54 1.07
C CYS A 36 7.02 3.30 0.16
N GLN A 37 6.01 3.05 -0.67
CA GLN A 37 6.01 1.92 -1.61
C GLN A 37 7.10 2.06 -2.68
N GLN A 38 7.32 3.26 -3.20
CA GLN A 38 8.40 3.53 -4.15
C GLN A 38 9.79 3.33 -3.52
N ALA A 39 9.96 3.78 -2.27
CA ALA A 39 11.18 3.57 -1.51
C ALA A 39 11.43 2.06 -1.27
N LYS A 40 10.40 1.31 -0.87
CA LYS A 40 10.46 -0.16 -0.71
C LYS A 40 10.84 -0.88 -2.00
N GLN A 41 10.27 -0.51 -3.15
CA GLN A 41 10.64 -1.10 -4.44
C GLN A 41 12.12 -0.88 -4.79
N THR A 42 12.65 0.30 -4.46
CA THR A 42 14.07 0.61 -4.67
C THR A 42 14.96 -0.23 -3.76
N LEU A 43 14.58 -0.31 -2.48
CA LEU A 43 15.27 -1.10 -1.47
C LEU A 43 15.24 -2.61 -1.79
N GLN A 44 14.15 -3.10 -2.37
CA GLN A 44 14.01 -4.51 -2.77
C GLN A 44 15.07 -4.91 -3.80
N LYS A 45 15.30 -4.04 -4.80
CA LYS A 45 16.34 -4.26 -5.81
C LYS A 45 17.73 -4.32 -5.17
N GLN A 46 17.99 -3.43 -4.21
CA GLN A 46 19.25 -3.42 -3.47
C GLN A 46 19.44 -4.70 -2.65
N ILE A 47 18.39 -5.15 -1.93
CA ILE A 47 18.43 -6.40 -1.16
C ILE A 47 18.70 -7.61 -2.06
N ILE A 48 18.07 -7.69 -3.24
CA ILE A 48 18.32 -8.78 -4.20
C ILE A 48 19.80 -8.79 -4.60
N HIS A 49 20.34 -7.66 -5.04
CA HIS A 49 21.75 -7.55 -5.45
C HIS A 49 22.73 -7.87 -4.30
N LEU A 50 22.43 -7.42 -3.09
CA LEU A 50 23.24 -7.71 -1.91
C LEU A 50 23.16 -9.20 -1.52
N THR A 51 22.00 -9.84 -1.69
CA THR A 51 21.82 -11.27 -1.41
C THR A 51 22.58 -12.12 -2.42
N GLU A 52 22.50 -11.78 -3.71
CA GLU A 52 23.27 -12.43 -4.77
C GLU A 52 24.78 -12.31 -4.53
N SER A 53 25.25 -11.11 -4.16
CA SER A 53 26.66 -10.84 -3.84
C SER A 53 27.12 -11.62 -2.61
N ALA A 54 26.30 -11.66 -1.55
CA ALA A 54 26.60 -12.42 -0.34
C ALA A 54 26.62 -13.95 -0.60
N GLN A 55 25.75 -14.44 -1.48
CA GLN A 55 25.72 -15.84 -1.88
C GLN A 55 26.97 -16.22 -2.70
N ALA A 56 27.40 -15.37 -3.63
CA ALA A 56 28.65 -15.55 -4.38
C ALA A 56 29.88 -15.58 -3.45
N GLU A 57 29.97 -14.63 -2.51
CA GLU A 57 31.05 -14.60 -1.50
C GLU A 57 31.08 -15.90 -0.66
N CYS A 58 29.92 -16.43 -0.26
CA CYS A 58 29.90 -17.66 0.55
C CYS A 58 30.37 -18.89 -0.24
N ILE A 59 30.06 -18.98 -1.54
CA ILE A 59 30.53 -20.08 -2.41
C ILE A 59 32.05 -20.00 -2.58
N GLU A 60 32.61 -18.81 -2.80
CA GLU A 60 34.04 -18.62 -2.98
C GLU A 60 34.84 -18.85 -1.69
N THR A 61 34.30 -18.45 -0.53
CA THR A 61 35.01 -18.53 0.75
C THR A 61 34.75 -19.83 1.52
N GLY A 62 33.87 -20.71 1.01
CA GLY A 62 33.47 -21.94 1.70
C GLY A 62 32.75 -21.70 3.04
N LEU A 63 32.21 -20.49 3.22
CA LEU A 63 31.56 -20.05 4.46
C LEU A 63 30.15 -20.64 4.55
N ASP A 64 29.73 -20.96 5.78
CA ASP A 64 28.49 -21.69 6.03
C ASP A 64 27.24 -20.81 5.80
N CYS A 65 26.73 -20.81 4.56
CA CYS A 65 25.49 -20.14 4.13
C CYS A 65 24.30 -20.45 5.05
N LYS A 66 24.29 -21.61 5.72
CA LYS A 66 23.16 -22.05 6.55
C LYS A 66 23.01 -21.21 7.81
N ASN A 67 24.10 -20.76 8.41
CA ASN A 67 24.04 -19.89 9.58
C ASN A 67 23.54 -18.49 9.20
N PHE A 68 23.90 -18.03 8.00
CA PHE A 68 23.43 -16.76 7.46
C PHE A 68 21.91 -16.77 7.19
N ASP A 69 21.38 -17.80 6.53
CA ASP A 69 19.93 -17.93 6.29
C ASP A 69 19.14 -18.04 7.61
N ARG A 70 19.70 -18.74 8.61
CA ARG A 70 19.08 -18.88 9.93
C ARG A 70 18.92 -17.54 10.66
N ASP A 71 19.89 -16.64 10.52
CA ASP A 71 19.85 -15.31 11.15
C ASP A 71 18.84 -14.37 10.44
N LEU A 72 18.66 -14.51 9.13
CA LEU A 72 17.77 -13.65 8.33
C LEU A 72 16.30 -14.05 8.39
N ARG A 73 16.00 -15.36 8.46
CA ARG A 73 14.62 -15.89 8.57
C ARG A 73 13.72 -15.18 9.60
N PRO A 74 14.14 -14.96 10.86
CA PRO A 74 13.27 -14.28 11.82
C PRO A 74 12.93 -12.84 11.40
N ILE A 75 13.88 -12.11 10.81
CA ILE A 75 13.68 -10.73 10.33
C ILE A 75 12.71 -10.73 9.15
N ILE A 76 12.91 -11.63 8.19
CA ILE A 76 12.00 -11.74 7.03
C ILE A 76 10.59 -12.10 7.50
N ASN A 77 10.44 -13.04 8.44
CA ASN A 77 9.12 -13.40 8.97
C ASN A 77 8.44 -12.24 9.70
N HIS A 78 9.21 -11.45 10.46
CA HIS A 78 8.71 -10.23 11.11
C HIS A 78 8.22 -9.21 10.07
N LEU A 79 9.01 -8.96 9.03
CA LEU A 79 8.62 -8.07 7.93
C LEU A 79 7.36 -8.57 7.21
N ILE A 80 7.25 -9.87 6.93
CA ILE A 80 6.04 -10.46 6.33
C ILE A 80 4.82 -10.21 7.23
N ALA A 81 4.95 -10.36 8.54
CA ALA A 81 3.85 -10.10 9.47
C ALA A 81 3.43 -8.63 9.46
N MET A 82 4.39 -7.70 9.39
CA MET A 82 4.11 -6.26 9.29
C MET A 82 3.41 -5.90 7.97
N GLU A 83 3.90 -6.42 6.83
CA GLU A 83 3.25 -6.19 5.53
C GLU A 83 1.84 -6.79 5.48
N THR A 84 1.65 -7.97 6.06
CA THR A 84 0.32 -8.60 6.18
C THR A 84 -0.63 -7.68 6.93
N ARG A 85 -0.21 -7.15 8.09
CA ARG A 85 -1.01 -6.20 8.86
C ARG A 85 -1.33 -4.92 8.09
N ASN A 86 -0.36 -4.37 7.35
CA ASN A 86 -0.61 -3.19 6.51
C ASN A 86 -1.63 -3.48 5.40
N SER A 87 -1.57 -4.68 4.79
CA SER A 87 -2.55 -5.09 3.77
C SER A 87 -3.97 -5.21 4.33
N GLU A 88 -4.12 -5.70 5.57
CA GLU A 88 -5.41 -5.73 6.27
C GLU A 88 -5.94 -4.32 6.55
N LEU A 89 -5.07 -3.39 6.97
CA LEU A 89 -5.46 -1.99 7.18
C LEU A 89 -5.95 -1.33 5.89
N ILE A 90 -5.29 -1.57 4.76
CA ILE A 90 -5.72 -1.06 3.45
C ILE A 90 -7.08 -1.67 3.07
N ALA A 91 -7.27 -2.98 3.27
CA ALA A 91 -8.53 -3.65 2.97
C ALA A 91 -9.70 -3.07 3.79
N LEU A 92 -9.50 -2.84 5.09
CA LEU A 92 -10.49 -2.20 5.96
C LEU A 92 -10.80 -0.77 5.52
N ARG A 93 -9.77 0.02 5.19
CA ARG A 93 -9.93 1.39 4.68
C ARG A 93 -10.70 1.44 3.37
N ARG A 94 -10.42 0.50 2.47
CA ARG A 94 -11.13 0.37 1.20
C ARG A 94 -12.60 0.04 1.41
N GLN A 95 -12.91 -0.91 2.29
CA GLN A 95 -14.28 -1.27 2.61
C GLN A 95 -15.07 -0.08 3.19
N ALA A 96 -14.46 0.70 4.08
CA ALA A 96 -15.09 1.90 4.62
C ALA A 96 -15.38 2.95 3.52
N ALA A 97 -14.42 3.20 2.64
CA ALA A 97 -14.59 4.13 1.53
C ALA A 97 -15.67 3.67 0.53
N ASP A 98 -15.79 2.37 0.27
CA ASP A 98 -16.82 1.80 -0.61
C ASP A 98 -18.23 1.99 -0.02
N ILE A 99 -18.38 1.86 1.31
CA ILE A 99 -19.65 2.12 2.01
C ILE A 99 -20.01 3.61 1.92
N GLU A 100 -19.07 4.51 2.24
CA GLU A 100 -19.31 5.96 2.15
C GLU A 100 -19.70 6.40 0.73
N LYS A 101 -19.07 5.80 -0.28
CA LYS A 101 -19.42 6.08 -1.68
C LYS A 101 -20.87 5.69 -2.00
N LEU A 102 -21.32 4.52 -1.54
CA LEU A 102 -22.69 4.07 -1.75
C LEU A 102 -23.70 5.01 -1.09
N ASP A 103 -23.41 5.47 0.13
CA ASP A 103 -24.26 6.41 0.86
C ASP A 103 -24.35 7.77 0.13
N LEU A 104 -23.23 8.27 -0.37
CA LEU A 104 -23.19 9.51 -1.16
C LEU A 104 -23.93 9.39 -2.50
N ASP A 105 -23.81 8.24 -3.17
CA ASP A 105 -24.54 7.95 -4.41
C ASP A 105 -26.05 7.92 -4.13
N GLN A 106 -26.48 7.30 -3.04
CA GLN A 106 -27.89 7.27 -2.63
C GLN A 106 -28.41 8.67 -2.28
N ALA A 107 -27.66 9.45 -1.50
CA ALA A 107 -28.02 10.83 -1.16
C ALA A 107 -28.13 11.71 -2.41
N SER A 108 -27.21 11.56 -3.35
CA SER A 108 -27.21 12.27 -4.64
C SER A 108 -28.44 11.92 -5.49
N GLN A 109 -28.82 10.64 -5.54
CA GLN A 109 -30.04 10.19 -6.23
C GLN A 109 -31.30 10.76 -5.57
N ASN A 110 -31.37 10.75 -4.24
CA ASN A 110 -32.48 11.33 -3.49
C ASN A 110 -32.62 12.83 -3.76
N LEU A 111 -31.51 13.57 -3.74
CA LEU A 111 -31.51 15.00 -4.04
C LEU A 111 -31.99 15.28 -5.46
N ARG A 112 -31.55 14.49 -6.46
CA ARG A 112 -32.07 14.59 -7.84
C ARG A 112 -33.57 14.33 -7.93
N ARG A 113 -34.11 13.36 -7.16
CA ARG A 113 -35.56 13.08 -7.13
C ARG A 113 -36.34 14.23 -6.52
N VAL A 114 -35.88 14.77 -5.40
CA VAL A 114 -36.47 15.95 -4.75
C VAL A 114 -36.42 17.15 -5.68
N HIS A 115 -35.28 17.43 -6.30
CA HIS A 115 -35.15 18.53 -7.26
C HIS A 115 -36.16 18.38 -8.41
N LYS A 116 -36.37 17.16 -8.93
CA LYS A 116 -37.38 16.90 -9.98
C LYS A 116 -38.82 17.12 -9.50
N SER A 117 -39.16 16.77 -8.26
CA SER A 117 -40.51 16.96 -7.72
C SER A 117 -40.85 18.42 -7.43
N TYR A 118 -39.84 19.24 -7.12
CA TYR A 118 -40.00 20.66 -6.81
C TYR A 118 -39.59 21.60 -7.95
N SER A 119 -39.11 21.08 -9.08
CA SER A 119 -38.87 21.89 -10.28
C SER A 119 -40.22 22.26 -10.91
N PRO A 120 -40.44 23.54 -11.26
CA PRO A 120 -41.67 23.95 -11.93
C PRO A 120 -41.80 23.20 -13.26
N PRO A 121 -43.01 22.78 -13.65
CA PRO A 121 -43.21 22.10 -14.92
C PRO A 121 -42.71 23.00 -16.04
N THR A 122 -41.74 22.51 -16.82
CA THR A 122 -41.35 23.15 -18.07
C THR A 122 -42.59 23.30 -18.93
N PRO A 123 -42.99 24.53 -19.33
CA PRO A 123 -44.20 24.71 -20.12
C PRO A 123 -44.06 23.88 -21.39
N ALA A 124 -45.03 23.00 -21.63
CA ALA A 124 -45.10 22.25 -22.87
C ALA A 124 -45.26 23.27 -24.00
N VAL A 125 -44.21 23.47 -24.79
CA VAL A 125 -44.23 24.33 -25.97
C VAL A 125 -45.10 23.63 -27.01
N TRP A 126 -46.40 23.87 -26.94
CA TRP A 126 -47.36 23.46 -27.96
C TRP A 126 -47.14 24.37 -29.17
N ASN A 127 -46.26 23.95 -30.08
CA ASN A 127 -46.17 24.57 -31.39
C ASN A 127 -47.42 24.18 -32.19
N SER A 128 -48.45 25.03 -32.13
CA SER A 128 -49.57 24.98 -33.07
C SER A 128 -49.06 25.35 -34.46
N TYR A 129 -49.02 24.38 -35.37
CA TYR A 129 -48.84 24.63 -36.80
C TYR A 129 -50.09 25.38 -37.32
N SER A 130 -49.87 26.58 -37.87
CA SER A 130 -50.82 27.28 -38.75
C SER A 130 -50.31 27.20 -40.18
#